data_AF-A0A0N0SF89-F1
#
_entry.id   AF-A0A0N0SF89-F1
#
_cell.length_a   1.000
_cell.length_b   1.000
_cell.length_c   1.000
_cell.angle_alpha   90.00
_cell.angle_beta   90.00
_cell.angle_gamma   90.00
#
_symmetry.space_group_name_H-M   'P 1'
#
loop_
_entity.id
_entity.type
_entity.pdbx_description
1 polymer ?
#
loop_
_entity_poly.entity_id
_entity_poly.type
_entity_poly.pdbx_seq_one_letter_code
_entity_poly.pdbx_strand_id
1 'polypeptide(L)'
;MNSSRARLVAVPAILLAGLAMGAVGALAAKLDGPIFHVVSIVFSGGWSWACFAFLVGYFRQSKVTAALLASSALAVGVVVYYLSKALSPVAPIGMDVAGESSVGDAAPGILFWGIAAFLFGAPVGLFGNLARIPGIAGLSFRLLIPLIAFYETSVRLGVEEATAGPVPAATWSVIRVLAALAAVALVGHTLWRWRTRCDSLKVGAESH
;
A
#
# COMPACT_ATOMS: atom_id res chain seq x y z
N MET A 1 -30.92 -2.00 12.37
CA MET A 1 -31.09 -0.77 11.57
C MET A 1 -29.79 0.03 11.31
N ASN A 2 -28.57 -0.55 11.42
CA ASN A 2 -27.29 0.21 11.31
C ASN A 2 -26.39 -0.11 10.10
N SER A 3 -26.69 -1.16 9.32
CA SER A 3 -25.77 -1.66 8.30
C SER A 3 -25.72 -0.80 7.01
N SER A 4 -26.78 -0.07 6.68
CA SER A 4 -26.85 0.77 5.47
C SER A 4 -26.17 2.13 5.65
N ARG A 5 -26.33 2.78 6.81
CA ARG A 5 -25.65 4.05 7.13
C ARG A 5 -24.13 3.86 7.25
N ALA A 6 -23.68 2.78 7.89
CA ALA A 6 -22.25 2.46 7.98
C ALA A 6 -21.62 2.18 6.60
N ARG A 7 -22.36 1.58 5.66
CA ARG A 7 -21.89 1.40 4.27
C ARG A 7 -21.83 2.71 3.50
N LEU A 8 -22.84 3.56 3.64
CA LEU A 8 -22.91 4.87 2.97
C LEU A 8 -21.79 5.83 3.41
N VAL A 9 -21.37 5.80 4.67
CA VAL A 9 -20.26 6.62 5.18
C VAL A 9 -18.89 6.06 4.77
N ALA A 10 -18.78 4.74 4.63
CA ALA A 10 -17.50 4.10 4.41
C ALA A 10 -16.95 4.25 2.98
N VAL A 11 -17.82 4.37 1.97
CA VAL A 11 -17.42 4.62 0.58
C VAL A 11 -16.75 5.99 0.40
N PRO A 12 -17.37 7.12 0.77
CA PRO A 12 -16.73 8.42 0.62
C PRO A 12 -15.49 8.54 1.50
N ALA A 13 -15.46 7.94 2.69
CA ALA A 13 -14.27 7.93 3.54
C ALA A 13 -13.06 7.25 2.86
N ILE A 14 -13.26 6.15 2.14
CA ILE A 14 -12.19 5.46 1.41
C ILE A 14 -11.71 6.30 0.22
N LEU A 15 -12.62 6.91 -0.53
CA LEU A 15 -12.26 7.77 -1.66
C LEU A 15 -11.51 9.02 -1.18
N LEU A 16 -11.94 9.61 -0.07
CA LEU A 16 -11.24 10.72 0.60
C LEU A 16 -9.86 10.29 1.11
N ALA A 17 -9.70 9.08 1.62
CA ALA A 17 -8.40 8.55 2.01
C ALA A 17 -7.47 8.39 0.79
N GLY A 18 -8.00 7.91 -0.35
CA GLY A 18 -7.25 7.85 -1.61
C GLY A 18 -6.82 9.24 -2.10
N LEU A 19 -7.73 10.21 -2.05
CA LEU A 19 -7.44 11.62 -2.37
C LEU A 19 -6.35 12.18 -1.46
N ALA A 20 -6.50 12.01 -0.13
CA ALA A 20 -5.53 12.48 0.84
C ALA A 20 -4.15 11.84 0.63
N MET A 21 -4.10 10.54 0.34
CA MET A 21 -2.87 9.83 0.01
C MET A 21 -2.19 10.39 -1.24
N GLY A 22 -2.95 10.66 -2.30
CA GLY A 22 -2.43 11.29 -3.52
C GLY A 22 -1.91 12.70 -3.27
N ALA A 23 -2.64 13.51 -2.52
CA ALA A 23 -2.23 14.86 -2.16
C ALA A 23 -0.96 14.86 -1.30
N VAL A 24 -0.90 14.02 -0.27
CA VAL A 24 0.28 13.89 0.61
C VAL A 24 1.50 13.42 -0.19
N GLY A 25 1.34 12.42 -1.06
CA GLY A 25 2.43 11.94 -1.89
C GLY A 25 3.02 13.01 -2.81
N ALA A 26 2.19 13.92 -3.33
CA ALA A 26 2.63 15.00 -4.20
C ALA A 26 3.15 16.23 -3.44
N LEU A 27 2.54 16.58 -2.30
CA LEU A 27 2.83 17.80 -1.56
C LEU A 27 3.96 17.64 -0.54
N ALA A 28 4.18 16.44 0.00
CA ALA A 28 5.23 16.21 0.99
C ALA A 28 6.63 16.54 0.45
N ALA A 29 6.87 16.40 -0.85
CA ALA A 29 8.14 16.76 -1.47
C ALA A 29 8.43 18.28 -1.46
N LYS A 30 7.41 19.11 -1.24
CA LYS A 30 7.53 20.58 -1.29
C LYS A 30 7.75 21.22 0.07
N LEU A 31 7.50 20.48 1.14
CA LEU A 31 7.60 20.99 2.49
C LEU A 31 9.02 20.73 2.98
N ASP A 32 9.70 21.81 3.38
CA ASP A 32 11.02 21.68 3.97
C ASP A 32 10.94 20.97 5.32
N GLY A 33 11.75 19.93 5.47
CA GLY A 33 11.93 19.25 6.74
C GLY A 33 12.18 17.75 6.60
N PRO A 34 12.93 17.16 7.56
CA PRO A 34 13.34 15.77 7.49
C PRO A 34 12.14 14.80 7.47
N ILE A 35 11.06 15.13 8.18
CA ILE A 35 9.85 14.31 8.23
C ILE A 35 9.14 14.30 6.86
N PHE A 36 9.02 15.45 6.21
CA PHE A 36 8.35 15.57 4.92
C PHE A 36 9.13 14.87 3.80
N HIS A 37 10.46 14.87 3.87
CA HIS A 37 11.30 14.07 2.98
C HIS A 37 11.02 12.58 3.15
N VAL A 38 11.02 12.07 4.38
CA VAL A 38 10.70 10.65 4.65
C VAL A 38 9.30 10.30 4.17
N VAL A 39 8.30 11.15 4.41
CA VAL A 39 6.94 10.96 3.93
C VAL A 39 6.90 10.90 2.40
N SER A 40 7.55 11.84 1.71
CA SER A 40 7.64 11.85 0.25
C SER A 40 8.27 10.57 -0.29
N ILE A 41 9.36 10.12 0.34
CA ILE A 41 10.04 8.86 0.01
C ILE A 41 9.06 7.69 0.18
N VAL A 42 8.43 7.53 1.34
CA VAL A 42 7.46 6.46 1.63
C VAL A 42 6.34 6.40 0.59
N PHE A 43 5.71 7.54 0.29
CA PHE A 43 4.59 7.61 -0.66
C PHE A 43 5.03 7.56 -2.14
N SER A 44 6.33 7.70 -2.43
CA SER A 44 6.88 7.37 -3.75
C SER A 44 6.99 5.86 -3.98
N GLY A 45 6.98 5.06 -2.90
CA GLY A 45 7.05 3.61 -2.93
C GLY A 45 5.74 2.97 -3.38
N GLY A 46 5.76 2.13 -4.41
CA GLY A 46 4.58 1.41 -4.91
C GLY A 46 3.95 0.51 -3.85
N TRP A 47 4.75 -0.03 -2.92
CA TRP A 47 4.31 -0.83 -1.78
C TRP A 47 3.33 -0.09 -0.88
N SER A 48 3.46 1.22 -0.74
CA SER A 48 2.55 2.02 0.11
C SER A 48 1.15 2.10 -0.52
N TRP A 49 1.07 2.31 -1.84
CA TRP A 49 -0.16 2.30 -2.62
C TRP A 49 -0.81 0.92 -2.65
N ALA A 50 0.00 -0.14 -2.83
CA ALA A 50 -0.48 -1.51 -2.71
C ALA A 50 -1.02 -1.81 -1.30
N CYS A 51 -0.34 -1.34 -0.26
CA CYS A 51 -0.79 -1.47 1.13
C CYS A 51 -2.13 -0.79 1.35
N PHE A 52 -2.31 0.42 0.82
CA PHE A 52 -3.59 1.13 0.88
C PHE A 52 -4.73 0.32 0.24
N ALA A 53 -4.56 -0.13 -1.00
CA ALA A 53 -5.57 -0.97 -1.68
C ALA A 53 -5.87 -2.27 -0.92
N PHE A 54 -4.82 -2.90 -0.38
CA PHE A 54 -4.94 -4.12 0.40
C PHE A 54 -5.75 -3.87 1.68
N LEU A 55 -5.48 -2.78 2.41
CA LEU A 55 -6.23 -2.41 3.61
C LEU A 55 -7.68 -2.07 3.29
N VAL A 56 -7.93 -1.33 2.20
CA VAL A 56 -9.28 -1.07 1.70
C VAL A 56 -10.03 -2.38 1.51
N GLY A 57 -9.39 -3.36 0.87
CA GLY A 57 -9.95 -4.69 0.68
C GLY A 57 -10.16 -5.49 1.97
N TYR A 58 -9.19 -5.45 2.87
CA TYR A 58 -9.20 -6.15 4.15
C TYR A 58 -10.40 -5.76 5.02
N PHE A 59 -10.76 -4.47 5.05
CA PHE A 59 -11.90 -4.02 5.85
C PHE A 59 -13.28 -4.25 5.20
N ARG A 60 -13.35 -4.83 4.00
CA ARG A 60 -14.63 -5.11 3.32
C ARG A 60 -15.06 -6.55 3.51
N GLN A 61 -16.37 -6.74 3.59
CA GLN A 61 -16.99 -8.08 3.68
C GLN A 61 -17.22 -8.70 2.30
N SER A 62 -17.64 -7.88 1.32
CA SER A 62 -17.88 -8.32 -0.05
C SER A 62 -16.60 -8.23 -0.88
N LYS A 63 -16.29 -9.32 -1.61
CA LYS A 63 -15.17 -9.40 -2.57
C LYS A 63 -15.31 -8.36 -3.69
N VAL A 64 -16.52 -8.19 -4.20
CA VAL A 64 -16.81 -7.20 -5.27
C VAL A 64 -16.58 -5.79 -4.75
N THR A 65 -17.09 -5.48 -3.56
CA THR A 65 -16.90 -4.17 -2.95
C THR A 65 -15.44 -3.90 -2.60
N ALA A 66 -14.69 -4.92 -2.16
CA ALA A 66 -13.25 -4.83 -1.90
C ALA A 66 -12.47 -4.45 -3.17
N ALA A 67 -12.71 -5.17 -4.28
CA ALA A 67 -12.03 -4.93 -5.54
C ALA A 67 -12.39 -3.54 -6.11
N LEU A 68 -13.69 -3.22 -6.21
CA LEU A 68 -14.14 -1.96 -6.80
C LEU A 68 -13.70 -0.74 -5.99
N LEU A 69 -13.79 -0.77 -4.66
CA LEU A 69 -13.36 0.35 -3.81
C LEU A 69 -11.85 0.52 -3.82
N ALA A 70 -11.06 -0.57 -3.80
CA ALA A 70 -9.61 -0.48 -3.87
C ALA A 70 -9.15 0.12 -5.22
N SER A 71 -9.70 -0.38 -6.35
CA SER A 71 -9.43 0.17 -7.68
C SER A 71 -9.81 1.64 -7.80
N SER A 72 -11.03 2.00 -7.42
CA SER A 72 -11.53 3.37 -7.56
C SER A 72 -10.76 4.35 -6.66
N ALA A 73 -10.49 3.98 -5.41
CA ALA A 73 -9.74 4.84 -4.49
C ALA A 73 -8.29 5.02 -4.91
N LEU A 74 -7.64 3.97 -5.42
CA LEU A 74 -6.30 4.08 -6.00
C LEU A 74 -6.29 4.97 -7.25
N ALA A 75 -7.23 4.76 -8.16
CA ALA A 75 -7.33 5.59 -9.37
C ALA A 75 -7.53 7.08 -9.01
N VAL A 76 -8.42 7.38 -8.05
CA VAL A 76 -8.60 8.73 -7.53
C VAL A 76 -7.30 9.27 -6.93
N GLY A 77 -6.60 8.49 -6.11
CA GLY A 77 -5.34 8.92 -5.51
C GLY A 77 -4.25 9.22 -6.56
N VAL A 78 -4.13 8.40 -7.61
CA VAL A 78 -3.16 8.63 -8.69
C VAL A 78 -3.52 9.88 -9.50
N VAL A 79 -4.80 10.07 -9.84
CA VAL A 79 -5.27 11.28 -10.52
C VAL A 79 -4.92 12.52 -9.69
N VAL A 80 -5.21 12.50 -8.39
CA VAL A 80 -4.91 13.61 -7.47
C VAL A 80 -3.41 13.83 -7.36
N TYR A 81 -2.60 12.77 -7.28
CA TYR A 81 -1.15 12.87 -7.21
C TYR A 81 -0.55 13.58 -8.43
N TYR A 82 -0.90 13.14 -9.64
CA TYR A 82 -0.38 13.72 -10.86
C TYR A 82 -0.94 15.11 -11.15
N LEU A 83 -2.21 15.38 -10.85
CA LEU A 83 -2.77 16.74 -10.91
C LEU A 83 -2.04 17.67 -9.94
N SER A 84 -1.75 17.21 -8.72
CA SER A 84 -1.04 18.00 -7.71
C SER A 84 0.42 18.27 -8.10
N LYS A 85 1.06 17.36 -8.83
CA LYS A 85 2.35 17.60 -9.48
C LYS A 85 2.25 18.61 -10.61
N ALA A 86 1.27 18.45 -11.49
CA ALA A 86 1.06 19.32 -12.64
C ALA A 86 0.75 20.78 -12.26
N LEU A 87 -0.03 20.98 -11.20
CA LEU A 87 -0.39 22.30 -10.67
C LEU A 87 0.75 22.97 -9.89
N SER A 88 1.88 22.29 -9.70
CA SER A 88 3.02 22.81 -8.94
C SER A 88 4.30 22.02 -9.27
N PRO A 89 4.89 22.28 -10.44
CA PRO A 89 6.11 21.61 -10.88
C PRO A 89 7.27 22.04 -9.99
N VAL A 90 7.63 21.19 -9.03
CA VAL A 90 8.90 21.27 -8.29
C VAL A 90 9.55 19.91 -8.44
N ALA A 91 10.81 19.91 -8.89
CA ALA A 91 11.58 18.69 -9.09
C ALA A 91 11.66 17.89 -7.79
N PRO A 92 11.41 16.56 -7.79
CA PRO A 92 11.68 15.72 -6.63
C PRO A 92 13.15 15.83 -6.22
N ILE A 93 13.40 15.92 -4.92
CA ILE A 93 14.75 15.96 -4.36
C ILE A 93 15.53 14.72 -4.83
N GLY A 94 16.60 14.92 -5.60
CA GLY A 94 17.46 13.86 -6.14
C GLY A 94 17.21 13.45 -7.60
N MET A 95 16.30 14.09 -8.34
CA MET A 95 16.16 13.91 -9.79
C MET A 95 16.12 15.25 -10.53
N ASP A 96 16.98 15.41 -11.53
CA ASP A 96 16.86 16.48 -12.54
C ASP A 96 15.64 16.20 -13.42
N VAL A 97 14.52 16.85 -13.13
CA VAL A 97 13.34 16.79 -14.02
C VAL A 97 13.49 17.86 -15.09
N ALA A 98 14.30 17.55 -16.09
CA ALA A 98 14.15 18.19 -17.39
C ALA A 98 12.83 17.69 -18.02
N GLY A 99 11.74 18.46 -17.90
CA GLY A 99 10.64 18.38 -18.86
C GLY A 99 9.19 18.24 -18.37
N GLU A 100 8.88 18.18 -17.07
CA GLU A 100 7.47 18.14 -16.63
C GLU A 100 6.99 19.53 -16.17
N SER A 101 6.72 20.42 -17.12
CA SER A 101 6.31 21.81 -16.83
C SER A 101 4.92 22.18 -17.36
N SER A 102 4.00 21.22 -17.53
CA SER A 102 2.59 21.55 -17.84
C SER A 102 1.58 20.46 -17.44
N VAL A 103 0.31 20.85 -17.26
CA VAL A 103 -0.84 19.94 -17.11
C VAL A 103 -1.03 19.04 -18.35
N GLY A 104 -0.56 19.49 -19.53
CA GLY A 104 -0.57 18.71 -20.76
C GLY A 104 0.36 17.49 -20.71
N ASP A 105 1.51 17.62 -20.04
CA ASP A 105 2.51 16.54 -19.90
C ASP A 105 2.16 15.54 -18.79
N ALA A 106 1.25 15.88 -17.88
CA ALA A 106 0.77 14.98 -16.84
C ALA A 106 -0.29 13.99 -17.35
N ALA A 107 -0.98 14.28 -18.46
CA ALA A 107 -2.06 13.44 -18.98
C ALA A 107 -1.63 12.01 -19.35
N PRO A 108 -0.47 11.78 -20.02
CA PRO A 108 0.04 10.43 -20.26
C PRO A 108 0.35 9.68 -18.96
N GLY A 109 0.92 10.35 -17.97
CA GLY A 109 1.20 9.77 -16.65
C GLY A 109 -0.08 9.39 -15.89
N ILE A 110 -1.08 10.28 -15.88
CA ILE A 110 -2.40 10.02 -15.30
C ILE A 110 -3.06 8.83 -15.97
N LEU A 111 -3.04 8.76 -17.31
CA LEU A 111 -3.67 7.66 -18.03
C LEU A 111 -2.96 6.34 -17.76
N PHE A 112 -1.65 6.29 -17.93
CA PHE A 112 -0.88 5.05 -17.74
C PHE A 112 -0.98 4.55 -16.29
N TRP A 113 -0.65 5.40 -15.32
CA TRP A 113 -0.65 5.02 -13.91
C TRP A 113 -2.05 4.91 -13.33
N GLY A 114 -3.02 5.69 -13.81
CA GLY A 114 -4.42 5.58 -13.42
C GLY A 114 -5.03 4.26 -13.88
N ILE A 115 -4.77 3.84 -15.13
CA ILE A 115 -5.19 2.53 -15.65
C ILE A 115 -4.50 1.43 -14.86
N ALA A 116 -3.18 1.51 -14.65
CA ALA A 116 -2.45 0.52 -13.86
C ALA A 116 -3.01 0.42 -12.44
N ALA A 117 -3.24 1.55 -11.76
CA ALA A 117 -3.81 1.62 -10.42
C ALA A 117 -5.22 1.03 -10.35
N PHE A 118 -6.04 1.27 -11.38
CA PHE A 118 -7.37 0.68 -11.48
C PHE A 118 -7.32 -0.84 -11.68
N LEU A 119 -6.48 -1.31 -12.62
CA LEU A 119 -6.33 -2.72 -12.96
C LEU A 119 -5.70 -3.53 -11.83
N PHE A 120 -4.64 -3.02 -11.19
CA PHE A 120 -3.96 -3.69 -10.08
C PHE A 120 -4.66 -3.47 -8.74
N GLY A 121 -5.42 -2.39 -8.56
CA GLY A 121 -6.18 -2.14 -7.35
C GLY A 121 -7.24 -3.19 -7.06
N ALA A 122 -7.88 -3.74 -8.10
CA ALA A 122 -8.92 -4.76 -7.97
C ALA A 122 -8.38 -6.08 -7.38
N PRO A 123 -7.34 -6.71 -7.97
CA PRO A 123 -6.75 -7.92 -7.42
C PRO A 123 -6.10 -7.67 -6.06
N VAL A 124 -5.43 -6.53 -5.84
CA VAL A 124 -4.83 -6.22 -4.53
C VAL A 124 -5.89 -6.06 -3.45
N GLY A 125 -6.99 -5.36 -3.74
CA GLY A 125 -8.14 -5.26 -2.84
C GLY A 125 -8.80 -6.61 -2.59
N LEU A 126 -8.91 -7.46 -3.61
CA LEU A 126 -9.40 -8.82 -3.44
C LEU A 126 -8.48 -9.64 -2.51
N PHE A 127 -7.16 -9.56 -2.68
CA PHE A 127 -6.21 -10.23 -1.81
C PHE A 127 -6.29 -9.73 -0.37
N GLY A 128 -6.51 -8.42 -0.18
CA GLY A 128 -6.84 -7.84 1.13
C GLY A 128 -8.04 -8.51 1.79
N ASN A 129 -9.14 -8.69 1.04
CA ASN A 129 -10.32 -9.38 1.53
C ASN A 129 -10.03 -10.86 1.87
N LEU A 130 -9.29 -11.58 1.01
CA LEU A 130 -8.94 -12.98 1.20
C LEU A 130 -7.95 -13.20 2.37
N ALA A 131 -7.14 -12.20 2.72
CA ALA A 131 -6.26 -12.25 3.89
C ALA A 131 -7.01 -12.41 5.23
N ARG A 132 -8.33 -12.19 5.24
CA ARG A 132 -9.18 -12.47 6.41
C ARG A 132 -9.42 -13.96 6.66
N ILE A 133 -9.15 -14.84 5.69
CA ILE A 133 -9.27 -16.28 5.87
C ILE A 133 -8.37 -16.70 7.05
N PRO A 134 -8.91 -17.39 8.09
CA PRO A 134 -8.11 -17.79 9.23
C PRO A 134 -7.17 -18.96 8.87
N GLY A 135 -6.05 -19.04 9.60
CA GLY A 135 -5.08 -20.13 9.43
C GLY A 135 -4.12 -19.94 8.25
N ILE A 136 -3.55 -21.05 7.79
CA ILE A 136 -2.48 -21.09 6.79
C ILE A 136 -2.97 -20.60 5.42
N ALA A 137 -4.22 -20.90 5.06
CA ALA A 137 -4.81 -20.48 3.78
C ALA A 137 -4.85 -18.95 3.59
N GLY A 138 -4.98 -18.18 4.67
CA GLY A 138 -4.93 -16.71 4.61
C GLY A 138 -3.52 -16.12 4.70
N LEU A 139 -2.52 -16.92 5.05
CA LEU A 139 -1.15 -16.44 5.32
C LEU A 139 -0.49 -15.90 4.05
N SER A 140 -0.62 -16.61 2.92
CA SER A 140 -0.06 -16.18 1.63
C SER A 140 -0.55 -14.78 1.25
N PHE A 141 -1.84 -14.50 1.43
CA PHE A 141 -2.40 -13.18 1.16
C PHE A 141 -1.91 -12.12 2.15
N ARG A 142 -1.72 -12.45 3.43
CA ARG A 142 -1.18 -11.51 4.44
C ARG A 142 0.28 -11.15 4.19
N LEU A 143 1.05 -12.09 3.63
CA LEU A 143 2.46 -11.88 3.30
C LEU A 143 2.67 -11.02 2.06
N LEU A 144 1.63 -10.81 1.24
CA LEU A 144 1.73 -10.05 0.00
C LEU A 144 2.37 -8.67 0.20
N ILE A 145 1.85 -7.86 1.14
CA ILE A 145 2.34 -6.49 1.36
C ILE A 145 3.76 -6.47 1.96
N PRO A 146 4.07 -7.24 3.02
CA PRO A 146 5.45 -7.36 3.50
C PRO A 146 6.44 -7.79 2.41
N LEU A 147 6.07 -8.74 1.55
CA LEU A 147 6.95 -9.21 0.47
C LEU A 147 7.13 -8.16 -0.63
N ILE A 148 6.08 -7.45 -1.04
CA ILE A 148 6.19 -6.34 -1.99
C ILE A 148 7.09 -5.24 -1.43
N ALA A 149 6.88 -4.84 -0.17
CA ALA A 149 7.69 -3.81 0.48
C ALA A 149 9.16 -4.24 0.59
N PHE A 150 9.44 -5.48 0.98
CA PHE A 150 10.80 -6.01 1.06
C PHE A 150 11.47 -6.07 -0.32
N TYR A 151 10.77 -6.56 -1.34
CA TYR A 151 11.29 -6.66 -2.70
C TYR A 151 11.59 -5.27 -3.28
N GLU A 152 10.63 -4.36 -3.25
CA GLU A 152 10.79 -3.01 -3.81
C GLU A 152 11.93 -2.25 -3.13
N THR A 153 11.98 -2.28 -1.80
CA THR A 153 13.06 -1.60 -1.06
C THR A 153 14.42 -2.26 -1.29
N SER A 154 14.48 -3.57 -1.53
CA SER A 154 15.73 -4.24 -1.88
C SER A 154 16.22 -3.84 -3.28
N VAL A 155 15.30 -3.71 -4.25
CA VAL A 155 15.64 -3.21 -5.59
C VAL A 155 16.09 -1.76 -5.53
N ARG A 156 15.34 -0.89 -4.83
CA ARG A 156 15.72 0.52 -4.67
C ARG A 156 17.06 0.66 -3.98
N LEU A 157 17.32 -0.10 -2.92
CA LEU A 157 18.65 -0.11 -2.31
C LEU A 157 19.71 -0.57 -3.32
N GLY A 158 19.51 -1.68 -4.05
CA GLY A 158 20.52 -2.15 -5.00
C GLY A 158 20.79 -1.22 -6.20
N VAL A 159 19.80 -0.45 -6.64
CA VAL A 159 19.95 0.49 -7.78
C VAL A 159 20.39 1.88 -7.33
N GLU A 160 19.89 2.33 -6.18
CA GLU A 160 20.08 3.70 -5.70
C GLU A 160 21.18 3.79 -4.62
N GLU A 161 21.78 2.71 -4.09
CA GLU A 161 22.75 2.78 -2.96
C GLU A 161 23.89 3.79 -3.19
N ALA A 162 24.36 3.89 -4.42
CA ALA A 162 25.48 4.76 -4.79
C ALA A 162 25.09 6.24 -5.00
N THR A 163 23.80 6.53 -5.21
CA THR A 163 23.30 7.86 -5.63
C THR A 163 22.23 8.43 -4.70
N ALA A 164 21.52 7.57 -3.96
CA ALA A 164 20.61 7.93 -2.90
C ALA A 164 21.43 8.46 -1.73
N GLY A 165 21.24 9.75 -1.44
CA GLY A 165 21.77 10.34 -0.21
C GLY A 165 21.38 9.55 1.05
N PRO A 166 21.93 9.92 2.22
CA PRO A 166 21.79 9.14 3.45
C PRO A 166 20.34 8.92 3.90
N VAL A 167 19.44 9.87 3.58
CA VAL A 167 18.04 9.83 4.04
C VAL A 167 17.20 8.79 3.27
N PRO A 168 17.15 8.77 1.93
CA PRO A 168 16.49 7.68 1.19
C PRO A 168 17.05 6.29 1.51
N ALA A 169 18.38 6.14 1.56
CA ALA A 169 19.01 4.85 1.89
C ALA A 169 18.61 4.33 3.27
N ALA A 170 18.63 5.19 4.30
CA ALA A 170 18.17 4.85 5.63
C ALA A 170 16.67 4.50 5.64
N THR A 171 15.84 5.28 4.94
CA THR A 171 14.38 5.07 4.89
C THR A 171 14.04 3.72 4.26
N TRP A 172 14.64 3.39 3.11
CA TRP A 172 14.44 2.10 2.46
C TRP A 172 14.94 0.94 3.30
N SER A 173 16.07 1.10 3.97
CA SER A 173 16.61 0.08 4.89
C SER A 173 15.66 -0.20 6.05
N VAL A 174 15.11 0.84 6.67
CA VAL A 174 14.14 0.69 7.77
C VAL A 174 12.88 -0.01 7.29
N ILE A 175 12.30 0.41 6.16
CA ILE A 175 11.10 -0.23 5.60
C ILE A 175 11.36 -1.71 5.29
N ARG A 176 12.52 -2.03 4.70
CA ARG A 176 12.91 -3.42 4.40
C ARG A 176 12.96 -4.29 5.66
N VAL A 177 13.59 -3.78 6.73
CA VAL A 177 13.69 -4.49 8.02
C VAL A 177 12.30 -4.67 8.64
N LEU A 178 11.48 -3.62 8.68
CA LEU A 178 10.12 -3.70 9.21
C LEU A 178 9.25 -4.69 8.42
N ALA A 179 9.41 -4.73 7.09
CA ALA A 179 8.72 -5.68 6.23
C ALA A 179 9.12 -7.13 6.56
N ALA A 180 10.42 -7.39 6.75
CA ALA A 180 10.91 -8.71 7.16
C ALA A 180 10.37 -9.12 8.54
N LEU A 181 10.41 -8.21 9.52
CA LEU A 181 9.87 -8.45 10.86
C LEU A 181 8.37 -8.73 10.83
N ALA A 182 7.61 -7.97 10.04
CA ALA A 182 6.18 -8.18 9.86
C ALA A 182 5.89 -9.57 9.24
N ALA A 183 6.66 -9.99 8.24
CA ALA A 183 6.54 -11.32 7.65
C ALA A 183 6.81 -12.43 8.68
N VAL A 184 7.91 -12.32 9.44
CA VAL A 184 8.25 -13.28 10.51
C VAL A 184 7.15 -13.34 11.57
N ALA A 185 6.64 -12.19 12.02
CA ALA A 185 5.56 -12.12 13.00
C ALA A 185 4.26 -12.78 12.49
N LEU A 186 3.90 -12.56 11.21
CA LEU A 186 2.72 -13.17 10.59
C LEU A 186 2.83 -14.69 10.49
N VAL A 187 3.99 -15.20 10.08
CA VAL A 187 4.27 -16.64 10.00
C VAL A 187 4.25 -17.25 11.40
N GLY A 188 5.02 -16.68 12.33
CA GLY A 188 5.13 -17.16 13.71
C GLY A 188 3.77 -17.21 14.42
N HIS A 189 2.98 -16.13 14.32
CA HIS A 189 1.63 -16.09 14.89
C HIS A 189 0.67 -17.11 14.24
N THR A 190 0.78 -17.34 12.93
CA THR A 190 -0.03 -18.35 12.23
C THR A 190 0.34 -19.77 12.65
N LEU A 191 1.63 -20.08 12.74
CA LEU A 191 2.12 -21.39 13.19
C LEU A 191 1.77 -21.64 14.65
N TRP A 192 1.91 -20.64 15.52
CA TRP A 192 1.50 -20.71 16.92
C TRP A 192 0.02 -21.06 17.05
N ARG A 193 -0.87 -20.32 16.37
CA ARG A 193 -2.31 -20.59 16.38
C ARG A 193 -2.73 -21.89 15.73
N TRP A 194 -1.91 -22.42 14.81
CA TRP A 194 -2.16 -23.72 14.21
C TRP A 194 -1.80 -24.82 15.19
N ARG A 195 -0.63 -24.72 15.83
CA ARG A 195 -0.18 -25.67 16.87
C ARG A 195 -1.14 -25.76 18.04
N THR A 196 -1.56 -24.63 18.62
CA THR A 196 -2.49 -24.65 19.76
C THR A 196 -3.82 -25.31 19.42
N ARG A 197 -4.32 -25.16 18.18
CA ARG A 197 -5.53 -25.85 17.72
C ARG A 197 -5.32 -27.35 17.53
N CYS A 198 -4.20 -27.77 16.97
CA CYS A 198 -3.89 -29.19 16.83
C CYS A 198 -3.73 -29.88 18.20
N ASP A 199 -3.12 -29.22 19.17
CA ASP A 199 -2.95 -29.75 20.52
C ASP A 199 -4.31 -29.89 21.23
N SER A 200 -5.23 -28.93 21.09
CA SER A 200 -6.60 -29.04 21.62
C SER A 200 -7.41 -30.19 21.02
N LEU A 201 -7.24 -30.48 19.72
CA LEU A 201 -7.97 -31.56 19.05
C LEU A 201 -7.49 -32.95 19.49
N LYS A 202 -6.20 -33.11 19.82
CA LYS A 202 -5.64 -34.37 20.33
C LYS A 202 -6.18 -34.71 21.71
N VAL A 203 -6.23 -33.73 22.62
CA VAL A 203 -6.76 -33.93 23.99
C VAL A 203 -8.23 -34.37 23.98
N GLY A 204 -9.06 -33.84 23.07
CA GLY A 204 -10.47 -34.25 22.96
C GLY A 204 -10.67 -35.65 22.37
N ALA A 205 -9.69 -36.20 21.65
CA ALA A 205 -9.75 -37.55 21.08
C ALA A 205 -9.32 -38.63 22.10
N GLU A 206 -8.51 -38.29 23.09
CA GLU A 206 -8.06 -39.20 24.16
C GLU A 206 -9.06 -39.29 25.33
N SER A 207 -10.10 -38.44 25.34
CA SER A 207 -11.14 -38.39 26.38
C SER A 207 -12.42 -39.18 26.03
N HIS A 208 -12.43 -39.96 24.95
CA HIS A 208 -13.54 -40.79 24.48
C HIS A 208 -13.11 -42.25 24.33
#